data_AF-A0A2Y9QGK4-F1
#
_entry.id   AF-A0A2Y9QGK4-F1
#
_cell.length_a   1.000
_cell.length_b   1.000
_cell.length_c   1.000
_cell.angle_alpha   90.00
_cell.angle_beta   90.00
_cell.angle_gamma   90.00
#
_symmetry.space_group_name_H-M   'P 1'
#
loop_
_entity.id
_entity.type
_entity.pdbx_description
1 polymer ?
#
loop_
_entity_poly.entity_id
_entity_poly.type
_entity_poly.pdbx_seq_one_letter_code
_entity_poly.pdbx_strand_id
1 'polypeptide(L)'
;MGGEGILLLQPGKHEFPFSFQLPSEPLVTSFSGKYGSIQYCVRAVLERPQAPDQSIKRELQVVSHIDVNTPALLTPVLKTQEKMVGCWFFTSGPVSLSAKIERKGYCNGEAIPIYAEIENCSSRLIVPKAAIFQTQTYLASGKTKTVRLMVAHVRGNHIASGSTDTWNGKTLKIPPVTPSILDCCIIRVDYSLAVYIHIPGAKKLMLELPLVIGTVPYNGFGSRNSSIASQFFMDMSWLTLTLPEQPEAPPNYADVVSEEEFSRHVPPYPQPPNCEGESCCPMFACIQEFRFQPPPLYSEVDPHPSDVEETQPVSFIL
;
A
#
# COMPACT_ATOMS: atom_id res chain seq x y z
N MET A 1 -28.52 24.94 -34.68
CA MET A 1 -29.35 24.29 -35.72
C MET A 1 -28.61 23.05 -36.16
N GLY A 2 -28.81 21.92 -35.47
CA GLY A 2 -28.19 20.64 -35.84
C GLY A 2 -29.22 19.80 -36.58
N GLY A 3 -28.94 19.42 -37.83
CA GLY A 3 -29.85 18.62 -38.62
C GLY A 3 -30.02 17.23 -38.01
N GLU A 4 -31.26 16.86 -37.69
CA GLU A 4 -31.64 15.50 -37.32
C GLU A 4 -31.50 14.59 -38.55
N GLY A 5 -30.27 14.10 -38.78
CA GLY A 5 -30.01 13.09 -39.79
C GLY A 5 -30.47 11.73 -39.29
N ILE A 6 -31.52 11.17 -39.89
CA ILE A 6 -31.93 9.78 -39.64
C ILE A 6 -30.83 8.86 -40.21
N LEU A 7 -30.16 8.10 -39.33
CA LEU A 7 -29.12 7.15 -39.69
C LEU A 7 -29.75 5.81 -40.09
N LEU A 8 -29.63 5.40 -41.35
CA LEU A 8 -30.12 4.10 -41.84
C LEU A 8 -29.07 3.00 -41.59
N LEU A 9 -29.38 2.03 -40.74
CA LEU A 9 -28.51 0.89 -40.43
C LEU A 9 -28.94 -0.36 -41.20
N GLN A 10 -28.03 -0.92 -42.00
CA GLN A 10 -28.24 -2.19 -42.69
C GLN A 10 -28.18 -3.39 -41.73
N PRO A 11 -28.70 -4.58 -42.08
CA PRO A 11 -28.52 -5.78 -41.26
C PRO A 11 -27.02 -6.07 -41.03
N GLY A 12 -26.62 -6.23 -39.77
CA GLY A 12 -25.23 -6.49 -39.41
C GLY A 12 -24.85 -5.93 -38.05
N LYS A 13 -23.55 -6.01 -37.73
CA LYS A 13 -22.97 -5.42 -36.52
C LYS A 13 -22.52 -3.99 -36.82
N HIS A 14 -22.97 -3.05 -36.00
CA HIS A 14 -22.56 -1.64 -36.08
C HIS A 14 -21.85 -1.26 -34.80
N GLU A 15 -20.73 -0.56 -34.93
CA GLU A 15 -19.92 -0.09 -33.81
C GLU A 15 -19.83 1.43 -33.85
N PHE A 16 -20.15 2.07 -32.73
CA PHE A 16 -20.13 3.52 -32.58
C PHE A 16 -19.09 3.88 -31.53
N PRO A 17 -17.85 4.19 -31.92
CA PRO A 17 -16.81 4.58 -30.98
C PRO A 17 -17.18 5.91 -30.34
N PHE A 18 -16.98 6.00 -29.03
CA PHE A 18 -17.10 7.25 -28.28
C PHE A 18 -15.91 7.38 -27.35
N SER A 19 -15.52 8.62 -27.09
CA SER A 19 -14.52 8.97 -26.10
C SER A 19 -14.93 10.28 -25.46
N PHE A 20 -14.74 10.37 -24.16
CA PHE A 20 -14.92 11.61 -23.42
C PHE A 20 -13.86 11.65 -22.33
N GLN A 21 -13.41 12.86 -22.00
CA GLN A 21 -12.53 13.08 -20.87
C GLN A 21 -13.39 13.29 -19.63
N LEU A 22 -12.97 12.68 -18.52
CA LEU A 22 -13.55 13.00 -17.22
C LEU A 22 -13.20 14.46 -16.86
N PRO A 23 -14.05 15.15 -16.08
CA PRO A 23 -13.75 16.48 -15.60
C PRO A 23 -12.37 16.55 -14.94
N SER A 24 -11.67 17.67 -15.11
CA SER A 24 -10.39 17.92 -14.44
C SER A 24 -10.53 18.15 -12.94
N GLU A 25 -11.75 18.47 -12.48
CA GLU A 25 -12.07 18.60 -11.07
C GLU A 25 -11.98 17.25 -10.35
N PRO A 26 -11.56 17.21 -9.07
CA PRO A 26 -11.48 15.98 -8.31
C PRO A 26 -12.83 15.27 -8.23
N LEU A 27 -12.92 14.09 -8.84
CA LEU A 27 -14.10 13.25 -8.72
C LEU A 27 -14.09 12.53 -7.37
N VAL A 28 -15.29 12.36 -6.81
CA VAL A 28 -15.48 11.65 -5.56
C VAL A 28 -15.42 10.14 -5.82
N THR A 29 -14.88 9.38 -4.87
CA THR A 29 -14.85 7.92 -4.96
C THR A 29 -16.27 7.35 -5.08
N SER A 30 -16.48 6.44 -6.05
CA SER A 30 -17.68 5.62 -6.16
C SER A 30 -17.94 4.88 -4.85
N PHE A 31 -19.14 5.01 -4.30
CA PHE A 31 -19.47 4.49 -2.97
C PHE A 31 -20.91 4.01 -2.93
N SER A 32 -21.16 2.93 -2.19
CA SER A 32 -22.51 2.45 -1.91
C SER A 32 -22.64 2.12 -0.44
N GLY A 33 -23.65 2.69 0.21
CA GLY A 33 -23.92 2.45 1.61
C GLY A 33 -25.42 2.45 1.91
N LYS A 34 -25.76 2.35 3.20
CA LYS A 34 -27.14 2.06 3.64
C LYS A 34 -28.17 3.08 3.19
N TYR A 35 -27.79 4.36 3.08
CA TYR A 35 -28.71 5.47 2.83
C TYR A 35 -28.43 6.23 1.53
N GLY A 36 -27.50 5.77 0.71
CA GLY A 36 -27.14 6.44 -0.54
C GLY A 36 -25.95 5.82 -1.23
N SER A 37 -25.73 6.24 -2.48
CA SER A 37 -24.58 5.84 -3.28
C SER A 37 -24.10 6.99 -4.17
N ILE A 38 -22.81 6.95 -4.52
CA ILE A 38 -22.15 7.79 -5.51
C ILE A 38 -21.80 6.86 -6.67
N GLN A 39 -22.39 7.10 -7.84
CA GLN A 39 -22.23 6.25 -9.02
C GLN A 39 -21.97 7.11 -10.25
N TYR A 40 -21.01 6.66 -11.06
CA TYR A 40 -20.72 7.22 -12.37
C TYR A 40 -21.16 6.22 -13.43
N CYS A 41 -21.82 6.68 -14.48
CA CYS A 41 -22.31 5.77 -15.52
C CYS A 41 -22.35 6.41 -16.90
N VAL A 42 -22.13 5.58 -17.91
CA VAL A 42 -22.38 5.90 -19.31
C VAL A 42 -23.69 5.25 -19.71
N ARG A 43 -24.57 6.03 -20.33
CA ARG A 43 -25.84 5.55 -20.89
C ARG A 43 -25.83 5.75 -22.39
N ALA A 44 -25.91 4.66 -23.15
CA ALA A 44 -26.15 4.71 -24.59
C ALA A 44 -27.66 4.57 -24.83
N VAL A 45 -28.20 5.43 -25.70
CA VAL A 45 -29.62 5.44 -26.07
C VAL A 45 -29.71 5.30 -27.59
N LEU A 46 -30.48 4.31 -28.03
CA LEU A 46 -30.85 4.09 -29.42
C LEU A 46 -32.29 4.57 -29.60
N GLU A 47 -32.41 5.75 -30.20
CA GLU A 47 -33.69 6.35 -30.57
C GLU A 47 -34.09 5.83 -31.95
N ARG A 48 -35.36 5.42 -32.10
CA ARG A 48 -35.87 4.86 -33.37
C ARG A 48 -37.20 5.52 -33.73
N PRO A 49 -37.40 5.92 -34.99
CA PRO A 49 -38.69 6.42 -35.43
C PRO A 49 -39.80 5.41 -35.13
N GLN A 50 -40.89 5.87 -34.51
CA GLN A 50 -42.10 5.08 -34.23
C GLN A 50 -41.87 3.84 -33.32
N ALA A 51 -40.75 3.78 -32.61
CA ALA A 51 -40.46 2.72 -31.64
C ALA A 51 -39.92 3.33 -30.34
N PRO A 52 -40.10 2.65 -29.19
CA PRO A 52 -39.54 3.12 -27.94
C PRO A 52 -38.01 3.05 -27.97
N ASP A 53 -37.40 4.04 -27.31
CA ASP A 53 -35.96 4.12 -27.13
C ASP A 53 -35.44 2.90 -26.40
N GLN A 54 -34.32 2.37 -26.89
CA GLN A 54 -33.59 1.32 -26.21
C GLN A 54 -32.38 1.94 -25.53
N SER A 55 -32.14 1.61 -24.26
CA SER A 55 -30.97 2.14 -23.56
C SER A 55 -30.22 1.06 -22.81
N ILE A 56 -28.90 1.23 -22.74
CA ILE A 56 -28.01 0.41 -21.92
C ILE A 56 -27.14 1.32 -21.06
N LYS A 57 -26.99 0.95 -19.79
CA LYS A 57 -26.17 1.66 -18.81
C LYS A 57 -24.95 0.82 -18.45
N ARG A 58 -23.79 1.44 -18.39
CA ARG A 58 -22.55 0.85 -17.86
C ARG A 58 -22.00 1.72 -16.73
N GLU A 59 -21.67 1.10 -15.61
CA GLU A 59 -21.12 1.80 -14.44
C GLU A 59 -19.61 1.94 -14.55
N LEU A 60 -19.10 3.05 -14.04
CA LEU A 60 -17.69 3.39 -13.97
C LEU A 60 -17.25 3.38 -12.51
N GLN A 61 -16.13 2.72 -12.24
CA GLN A 61 -15.49 2.76 -10.93
C GLN A 61 -14.54 3.96 -10.88
N VAL A 62 -14.89 4.95 -10.08
CA VAL A 62 -14.08 6.15 -9.86
C VAL A 62 -13.49 6.08 -8.46
N VAL A 63 -12.20 6.37 -8.35
CA VAL A 63 -11.49 6.39 -7.06
C VAL A 63 -10.77 7.73 -6.95
N SER A 64 -11.09 8.50 -5.91
CA SER A 64 -10.44 9.78 -5.64
C SER A 64 -8.98 9.58 -5.24
N HIS A 65 -8.10 10.42 -5.76
CA HIS A 65 -6.69 10.44 -5.38
C HIS A 65 -6.50 11.20 -4.07
N ILE A 66 -6.13 10.48 -3.01
CA ILE A 66 -5.87 11.06 -1.69
C ILE A 66 -4.44 10.71 -1.34
N ASP A 67 -3.59 11.73 -1.30
CA ASP A 67 -2.18 11.61 -0.98
C ASP A 67 -1.94 11.72 0.54
N VAL A 68 -1.55 10.59 1.15
CA VAL A 68 -1.26 10.51 2.59
C VAL A 68 0.06 11.20 2.97
N ASN A 69 0.87 11.59 1.98
CA ASN A 69 2.13 12.30 2.18
C ASN A 69 1.96 13.81 2.41
N THR A 70 0.73 14.31 2.36
CA THR A 70 0.45 15.72 2.66
C THR A 70 0.83 16.06 4.12
N PRO A 71 1.41 17.25 4.39
CA PRO A 71 1.89 17.60 5.74
C PRO A 71 0.82 17.46 6.82
N ALA A 72 -0.44 17.80 6.52
CA ALA A 72 -1.55 17.65 7.44
C ALA A 72 -1.81 16.20 7.87
N LEU A 73 -1.60 15.24 6.95
CA LEU A 73 -1.81 13.81 7.20
C LEU A 73 -0.61 13.12 7.83
N LEU A 74 0.58 13.73 7.74
CA LEU A 74 1.81 13.25 8.39
C LEU A 74 1.94 13.69 9.86
N THR A 75 1.06 14.57 10.33
CA THR A 75 1.12 15.03 11.73
C THR A 75 0.74 13.91 12.72
N PRO A 76 1.53 13.73 13.80
CA PRO A 76 1.18 12.77 14.84
C PRO A 76 -0.04 13.24 15.62
N VAL A 77 -0.84 12.27 16.06
CA VAL A 77 -2.04 12.54 16.87
C VAL A 77 -1.84 11.88 18.23
N LEU A 78 -1.92 12.68 19.29
CA LEU A 78 -1.88 12.25 20.69
C LEU A 78 -3.16 12.72 21.38
N LYS A 79 -3.81 11.82 22.13
CA LYS A 79 -4.89 12.17 23.06
C LYS A 79 -4.67 11.47 24.39
N THR A 80 -5.07 12.13 25.47
CA THR A 80 -5.04 11.58 26.83
C THR A 80 -6.37 11.85 27.50
N GLN A 81 -6.86 10.87 28.25
CA GLN A 81 -8.06 11.01 29.07
C GLN A 81 -7.97 10.13 30.30
N GLU A 82 -8.48 10.64 31.41
CA GLU A 82 -8.60 9.94 32.68
C GLU A 82 -10.06 9.88 33.10
N LYS A 83 -10.41 8.85 33.87
CA LYS A 83 -11.75 8.69 34.42
C LYS A 83 -11.75 8.00 35.78
N MET A 84 -12.43 8.63 36.75
CA MET A 84 -12.72 8.02 38.04
C MET A 84 -13.69 6.83 37.91
N VAL A 85 -13.35 5.71 38.55
CA VAL A 85 -14.16 4.50 38.58
C VAL A 85 -14.69 4.30 39.99
N GLY A 86 -15.97 4.58 40.22
CA GLY A 86 -16.61 4.38 41.53
C GLY A 86 -18.12 4.18 41.42
N CYS A 87 -18.75 3.74 42.51
CA CYS A 87 -20.21 3.80 42.70
C CYS A 87 -20.51 4.56 44.00
N TRP A 88 -21.79 4.86 44.26
CA TRP A 88 -22.24 5.74 45.37
C TRP A 88 -21.65 5.40 46.75
N PHE A 89 -21.27 4.13 47.00
CA PHE A 89 -20.78 3.66 48.31
C PHE A 89 -19.29 3.28 48.33
N PHE A 90 -18.60 3.25 47.18
CA PHE A 90 -17.21 2.83 47.09
C PHE A 90 -16.44 3.73 46.12
N THR A 91 -15.43 4.41 46.66
CA THR A 91 -14.43 5.11 45.86
C THR A 91 -13.41 4.08 45.36
N SER A 92 -13.28 3.93 44.05
CA SER A 92 -12.15 3.25 43.43
C SER A 92 -11.35 4.29 42.64
N GLY A 93 -10.05 4.05 42.46
CA GLY A 93 -9.17 5.01 41.81
C GLY A 93 -9.45 5.16 40.30
N PRO A 94 -8.77 6.11 39.65
CA PRO A 94 -8.97 6.40 38.24
C PRO A 94 -8.44 5.31 37.31
N VAL A 95 -8.92 5.35 36.07
CA VAL A 95 -8.28 4.69 34.93
C VAL A 95 -7.85 5.77 33.96
N SER A 96 -6.58 5.76 33.58
CA SER A 96 -5.97 6.72 32.67
C SER A 96 -5.57 6.03 31.37
N LEU A 97 -5.77 6.72 30.25
CA LEU A 97 -5.44 6.27 28.91
C LEU A 97 -4.80 7.42 28.14
N SER A 98 -3.57 7.22 27.68
CA SER A 98 -2.95 8.03 26.64
C SER A 98 -2.77 7.19 25.38
N ALA A 99 -3.07 7.75 24.21
CA ALA A 99 -2.93 7.06 22.93
C ALA A 99 -2.37 7.99 21.86
N LYS A 100 -1.39 7.48 21.11
CA LYS A 100 -0.65 8.17 20.05
C LYS A 100 -0.54 7.32 18.80
N ILE A 101 -0.66 7.98 17.65
CA ILE A 101 -0.26 7.48 16.34
C ILE A 101 0.67 8.50 15.68
N GLU A 102 1.59 8.02 14.84
CA GLU A 102 2.65 8.86 14.24
C GLU A 102 2.14 9.75 13.10
N ARG A 103 1.08 9.32 12.42
CA ARG A 103 0.43 10.05 11.34
C ARG A 103 -1.07 9.79 11.33
N LYS A 104 -1.81 10.62 10.60
CA LYS A 104 -3.26 10.53 10.37
C LYS A 104 -3.62 9.78 9.08
N GLY A 105 -2.77 9.87 8.04
CA GLY A 105 -2.98 9.24 6.74
C GLY A 105 -2.41 7.82 6.65
N TYR A 106 -3.21 6.87 6.17
CA TYR A 106 -2.81 5.48 5.91
C TYR A 106 -3.48 4.94 4.65
N CYS A 107 -2.96 3.85 4.09
CA CYS A 107 -3.57 3.17 2.95
C CYS A 107 -4.14 1.79 3.32
N ASN A 108 -4.97 1.25 2.42
CA ASN A 108 -5.48 -0.12 2.55
C ASN A 108 -4.33 -1.13 2.67
N GLY A 109 -4.49 -2.11 3.56
CA GLY A 109 -3.49 -3.16 3.79
C GLY A 109 -2.38 -2.77 4.76
N GLU A 110 -2.20 -1.49 5.04
CA GLU A 110 -1.19 -0.98 5.95
C GLU A 110 -1.50 -1.31 7.42
N ALA A 111 -0.46 -1.39 8.26
CA ALA A 111 -0.60 -1.60 9.70
C ALA A 111 -0.36 -0.29 10.45
N ILE A 112 -1.31 0.13 11.28
CA ILE A 112 -1.19 1.32 12.13
C ILE A 112 -0.41 0.93 13.39
N PRO A 113 0.77 1.51 13.66
CA PRO A 113 1.45 1.34 14.94
C PRO A 113 0.77 2.20 16.00
N ILE A 114 0.23 1.57 17.04
CA ILE A 114 -0.46 2.25 18.14
C ILE A 114 0.47 2.32 19.35
N TYR A 115 0.71 3.53 19.84
CA TYR A 115 1.42 3.77 21.08
C TYR A 115 0.42 4.16 22.15
N ALA A 116 0.38 3.46 23.28
CA ALA A 116 -0.58 3.77 24.33
C ALA A 116 -0.02 3.49 25.71
N GLU A 117 -0.37 4.34 26.67
CA GLU A 117 -0.07 4.18 28.09
C GLU A 117 -1.39 4.05 28.83
N ILE A 118 -1.55 2.93 29.55
CA ILE A 118 -2.76 2.62 30.30
C ILE A 118 -2.38 2.43 31.75
N GLU A 119 -3.05 3.18 32.64
CA GLU A 119 -2.86 3.06 34.08
C GLU A 119 -4.18 2.72 34.74
N ASN A 120 -4.18 1.64 35.53
CA ASN A 120 -5.35 1.16 36.24
C ASN A 120 -5.20 1.37 37.74
N CYS A 121 -5.55 2.54 38.23
CA CYS A 121 -5.65 2.79 39.67
C CYS A 121 -7.02 2.36 40.25
N SER A 122 -7.89 1.74 39.43
CA SER A 122 -9.18 1.22 39.88
C SER A 122 -9.04 -0.16 40.50
N SER A 123 -10.04 -0.57 41.30
CA SER A 123 -10.10 -1.91 41.89
C SER A 123 -10.52 -3.02 40.91
N ARG A 124 -10.68 -2.71 39.62
CA ARG A 124 -11.30 -3.60 38.62
C ARG A 124 -10.26 -4.19 37.68
N LEU A 125 -10.49 -5.41 37.21
CA LEU A 125 -9.72 -5.99 36.10
C LEU A 125 -10.22 -5.39 34.78
N ILE A 126 -9.39 -4.57 34.13
CA ILE A 126 -9.77 -3.86 32.90
C ILE A 126 -9.21 -4.53 31.64
N VAL A 127 -9.78 -4.22 30.48
CA VAL A 127 -9.29 -4.73 29.18
C VAL A 127 -9.19 -3.59 28.15
N PRO A 128 -7.98 -3.18 27.74
CA PRO A 128 -7.78 -2.25 26.65
C PRO A 128 -8.04 -2.92 25.29
N LYS A 129 -8.62 -2.16 24.37
CA LYS A 129 -8.92 -2.56 23.00
C LYS A 129 -8.66 -1.38 22.07
N ALA A 130 -8.33 -1.67 20.82
CA ALA A 130 -8.32 -0.69 19.76
C ALA A 130 -9.19 -1.16 18.60
N ALA A 131 -9.87 -0.23 17.92
CA ALA A 131 -10.68 -0.53 16.76
C ALA A 131 -10.69 0.63 15.77
N ILE A 132 -10.67 0.31 14.48
CA ILE A 132 -10.92 1.29 13.43
C ILE A 132 -12.43 1.34 13.21
N PHE A 133 -12.98 2.53 13.22
CA PHE A 133 -14.37 2.78 12.89
C PHE A 133 -14.48 3.59 11.59
N GLN A 134 -15.32 3.13 10.68
CA GLN A 134 -15.79 3.90 9.53
C GLN A 134 -17.09 4.58 9.92
N THR A 135 -17.18 5.90 9.70
CA THR A 135 -18.37 6.70 9.94
C THR A 135 -18.86 7.25 8.61
N GLN A 136 -20.03 6.78 8.18
CA GLN A 136 -20.68 7.20 6.96
C GLN A 136 -21.74 8.24 7.31
N THR A 137 -21.60 9.46 6.79
CA THR A 137 -22.53 10.56 7.06
C THR A 137 -23.27 10.90 5.78
N TYR A 138 -24.59 10.89 5.82
CA TYR A 138 -25.49 11.18 4.70
C TYR A 138 -26.25 12.47 5.00
N LEU A 139 -26.12 13.46 4.13
CA LEU A 139 -26.76 14.76 4.22
C LEU A 139 -27.77 14.90 3.08
N ALA A 140 -29.05 15.02 3.42
CA ALA A 140 -30.12 15.22 2.45
C ALA A 140 -31.25 16.06 3.06
N SER A 141 -31.70 17.08 2.32
CA SER A 141 -32.84 17.93 2.72
C SER A 141 -32.72 18.50 4.15
N GLY A 142 -31.52 18.93 4.54
CA GLY A 142 -31.24 19.47 5.87
C GLY A 142 -31.21 18.45 7.01
N LYS A 143 -31.35 17.16 6.71
CA LYS A 143 -31.28 16.05 7.68
C LYS A 143 -29.96 15.31 7.51
N THR A 144 -29.38 14.92 8.64
CA THR A 144 -28.16 14.12 8.69
C THR A 144 -28.47 12.73 9.26
N LYS A 145 -28.04 11.68 8.56
CA LYS A 145 -28.01 10.31 9.08
C LYS A 145 -26.58 9.82 9.13
N THR A 146 -26.21 9.16 10.22
CA THR A 146 -24.86 8.61 10.40
C THR A 146 -24.95 7.11 10.64
N VAL A 147 -24.09 6.35 9.94
CA VAL A 147 -23.88 4.92 10.15
C VAL A 147 -22.43 4.73 10.59
N ARG A 148 -22.23 4.03 11.70
CA ARG A 148 -20.90 3.74 12.23
C ARG A 148 -20.64 2.25 12.20
N LEU A 149 -19.55 1.84 11.54
CA LEU A 149 -19.16 0.45 11.34
C LEU A 149 -17.77 0.22 11.94
N MET A 150 -17.59 -0.89 12.65
CA MET A 150 -16.27 -1.32 13.11
C MET A 150 -15.63 -2.17 12.02
N VAL A 151 -14.50 -1.72 11.46
CA VAL A 151 -13.86 -2.37 10.31
C VAL A 151 -12.74 -3.32 10.72
N ALA A 152 -12.02 -2.99 11.80
CA ALA A 152 -10.95 -3.82 12.34
C ALA A 152 -10.84 -3.57 13.84
N HIS A 153 -10.35 -4.56 14.58
CA HIS A 153 -10.10 -4.41 16.01
C HIS A 153 -8.98 -5.32 16.50
N VAL A 154 -8.37 -4.92 17.61
CA VAL A 154 -7.39 -5.69 18.36
C VAL A 154 -7.66 -5.57 19.85
N ARG A 155 -7.36 -6.64 20.59
CA ARG A 155 -7.54 -6.73 22.04
C ARG A 155 -6.16 -6.77 22.72
N GLY A 156 -6.00 -6.04 23.82
CA GLY A 156 -4.85 -6.14 24.71
C GLY A 156 -5.09 -7.14 25.84
N ASN A 157 -4.07 -7.31 26.67
CA ASN A 157 -4.12 -8.19 27.83
C ASN A 157 -4.97 -7.57 28.95
N HIS A 158 -5.40 -8.39 29.90
CA HIS A 158 -6.07 -7.87 31.08
C HIS A 158 -5.07 -7.09 31.94
N ILE A 159 -5.50 -5.98 32.53
CA ILE A 159 -4.69 -5.15 33.43
C ILE A 159 -5.31 -5.21 34.82
N ALA A 160 -4.55 -5.73 35.78
CA ALA A 160 -4.97 -5.85 37.17
C ALA A 160 -5.06 -4.48 37.85
N SER A 161 -5.70 -4.45 39.03
CA SER A 161 -5.75 -3.27 39.89
C SER A 161 -4.35 -2.81 40.27
N GLY A 162 -4.10 -1.49 40.24
CA GLY A 162 -2.82 -0.88 40.57
C GLY A 162 -1.70 -1.14 39.56
N SER A 163 -2.03 -1.66 38.37
CA SER A 163 -1.04 -2.01 37.33
C SER A 163 -1.14 -1.08 36.11
N THR A 164 -0.06 -1.04 35.34
CA THR A 164 0.05 -0.31 34.07
C THR A 164 0.28 -1.27 32.91
N ASP A 165 -0.14 -0.87 31.70
CA ASP A 165 0.22 -1.53 30.44
C ASP A 165 0.67 -0.47 29.44
N THR A 166 1.65 -0.83 28.61
CA THR A 166 2.20 0.07 27.60
C THR A 166 2.22 -0.65 26.25
N TRP A 167 1.55 -0.06 25.26
CA TRP A 167 1.65 -0.49 23.88
C TRP A 167 2.75 0.31 23.21
N ASN A 168 3.82 -0.38 22.81
CA ASN A 168 4.93 0.20 22.06
C ASN A 168 4.84 -0.25 20.60
N GLY A 169 3.98 0.42 19.82
CA GLY A 169 3.78 0.09 18.41
C GLY A 169 2.90 -1.14 18.18
N LYS A 170 1.88 -1.37 19.02
CA LYS A 170 0.93 -2.46 18.81
C LYS A 170 0.20 -2.24 17.48
N THR A 171 0.38 -3.16 16.54
CA THR A 171 -0.09 -2.98 15.16
C THR A 171 -1.57 -3.34 15.00
N LEU A 172 -2.31 -2.52 14.24
CA LEU A 172 -3.65 -2.84 13.77
C LEU A 172 -3.73 -2.70 12.24
N LYS A 173 -3.93 -3.82 11.54
CA LYS A 173 -3.99 -3.87 10.07
C LYS A 173 -5.31 -3.30 9.55
N ILE A 174 -5.22 -2.47 8.51
CA ILE A 174 -6.34 -1.91 7.79
C ILE A 174 -6.78 -2.93 6.72
N PRO A 175 -8.00 -3.49 6.80
CA PRO A 175 -8.52 -4.35 5.76
C PRO A 175 -8.84 -3.54 4.50
N PRO A 176 -9.06 -4.19 3.34
CA PRO A 176 -9.55 -3.49 2.15
C PRO A 176 -10.86 -2.77 2.45
N VAL A 177 -10.83 -1.44 2.45
CA VAL A 177 -11.99 -0.57 2.65
C VAL A 177 -12.02 0.54 1.60
N THR A 178 -13.17 1.18 1.43
CA THR A 178 -13.25 2.37 0.57
C THR A 178 -12.31 3.46 1.11
N PRO A 179 -11.61 4.20 0.25
CA PRO A 179 -10.93 5.42 0.65
C PRO A 179 -11.86 6.40 1.36
N SER A 180 -11.28 7.32 2.14
CA SER A 180 -12.02 8.41 2.76
C SER A 180 -12.74 9.24 1.70
N ILE A 181 -13.94 9.72 2.04
CA ILE A 181 -14.70 10.67 1.20
C ILE A 181 -14.80 11.97 1.98
N LEU A 182 -13.86 12.87 1.71
CA LEU A 182 -13.69 14.13 2.42
C LEU A 182 -14.48 15.25 1.74
N ASP A 183 -14.36 15.35 0.42
CA ASP A 183 -14.88 16.45 -0.39
C ASP A 183 -16.17 16.05 -1.13
N CYS A 184 -17.24 15.88 -0.35
CA CYS A 184 -18.58 15.67 -0.90
C CYS A 184 -19.65 16.31 0.01
N CYS A 185 -20.65 16.92 -0.62
CA CYS A 185 -21.71 17.65 0.07
C CYS A 185 -22.85 16.77 0.60
N ILE A 186 -23.02 15.56 0.05
CA ILE A 186 -24.14 14.67 0.36
C ILE A 186 -23.73 13.41 1.13
N ILE A 187 -22.52 12.88 0.91
CA ILE A 187 -22.04 11.65 1.53
C ILE A 187 -20.60 11.84 1.96
N ARG A 188 -20.29 11.58 3.22
CA ARG A 188 -18.92 11.60 3.75
C ARG A 188 -18.58 10.25 4.36
N VAL A 189 -17.33 9.84 4.21
CA VAL A 189 -16.80 8.60 4.77
C VAL A 189 -15.53 8.94 5.54
N ASP A 190 -15.67 9.01 6.85
CA ASP A 190 -14.62 9.35 7.80
C ASP A 190 -14.14 8.09 8.53
N TYR A 191 -12.87 8.11 8.95
CA TYR A 191 -12.29 7.03 9.75
C TYR A 191 -11.75 7.54 11.07
N SER A 192 -11.83 6.72 12.11
CA SER A 192 -11.17 6.98 13.38
C SER A 192 -10.61 5.71 14.00
N LEU A 193 -9.44 5.84 14.61
CA LEU A 193 -8.89 4.83 15.51
C LEU A 193 -9.41 5.12 16.91
N ALA A 194 -10.23 4.22 17.43
CA ALA A 194 -10.67 4.27 18.81
C ALA A 194 -9.79 3.37 19.68
N VAL A 195 -9.12 3.95 20.68
CA VAL A 195 -8.48 3.21 21.77
C VAL A 195 -9.38 3.33 22.99
N TYR A 196 -9.82 2.21 23.55
CA TYR A 196 -10.79 2.21 24.63
C TYR A 196 -10.59 1.07 25.62
N ILE A 197 -10.99 1.32 26.85
CA ILE A 197 -10.85 0.40 27.96
C ILE A 197 -12.24 -0.08 28.37
N HIS A 198 -12.43 -1.39 28.33
CA HIS A 198 -13.59 -2.02 28.92
C HIS A 198 -13.40 -2.15 30.43
N ILE A 199 -14.28 -1.51 31.19
CA ILE A 199 -14.27 -1.48 32.65
C ILE A 199 -15.54 -2.18 33.12
N PRO A 200 -15.45 -3.38 33.73
CA PRO A 200 -16.63 -4.10 34.20
C PRO A 200 -17.47 -3.23 35.14
N GLY A 201 -18.78 -3.12 34.92
CA GLY A 201 -19.68 -2.32 35.76
C GLY A 201 -19.48 -0.80 35.69
N ALA A 202 -18.81 -0.26 34.66
CA ALA A 202 -18.74 1.19 34.40
C ALA A 202 -18.78 1.48 32.89
N LYS A 203 -19.10 2.72 32.52
CA LYS A 203 -18.98 3.14 31.12
C LYS A 203 -17.51 3.01 30.68
N LYS A 204 -17.27 2.57 29.43
CA LYS A 204 -15.91 2.52 28.85
C LYS A 204 -15.24 3.89 28.86
N LEU A 205 -13.92 3.91 29.01
CA LEU A 205 -13.06 5.07 28.72
C LEU A 205 -12.61 4.95 27.25
N MET A 206 -12.73 5.99 26.43
CA MET A 206 -12.54 5.88 24.99
C MET A 206 -11.97 7.16 24.39
N LEU A 207 -10.85 7.03 23.70
CA LEU A 207 -10.23 8.06 22.88
C LEU A 207 -10.45 7.75 21.40
N GLU A 208 -10.84 8.75 20.62
CA GLU A 208 -10.94 8.64 19.16
C GLU A 208 -9.89 9.53 18.49
N LEU A 209 -8.94 8.91 17.81
CA LEU A 209 -7.91 9.57 17.00
C LEU A 209 -8.42 9.60 15.54
N PRO A 210 -8.51 10.77 14.89
CA PRO A 210 -8.95 10.86 13.50
C PRO A 210 -7.97 10.15 12.56
N LEU A 211 -8.49 9.49 11.52
CA LEU A 211 -7.73 8.84 10.46
C LEU A 211 -8.23 9.31 9.09
N VAL A 212 -7.38 9.20 8.07
CA VAL A 212 -7.75 9.32 6.66
C VAL A 212 -7.19 8.11 5.92
N ILE A 213 -8.06 7.42 5.18
CA ILE A 213 -7.65 6.31 4.32
C ILE A 213 -7.43 6.86 2.92
N GLY A 214 -6.18 6.91 2.49
CA GLY A 214 -5.77 7.42 1.19
C GLY A 214 -5.52 6.34 0.15
N THR A 215 -5.16 6.78 -1.05
CA THR A 215 -4.95 5.92 -2.24
C THR A 215 -3.53 6.00 -2.79
N VAL A 216 -2.76 7.03 -2.44
CA VAL A 216 -1.33 7.10 -2.70
C VAL A 216 -0.60 6.64 -1.44
N PRO A 217 0.24 5.59 -1.50
CA PRO A 217 0.92 5.05 -0.33
C PRO A 217 1.92 6.03 0.28
N TYR A 218 2.22 5.82 1.56
CA TYR A 218 3.20 6.63 2.27
C TYR A 218 4.61 6.37 1.70
N ASN A 219 5.21 7.41 1.14
CA ASN A 219 6.59 7.43 0.71
C ASN A 219 7.42 7.85 1.92
N GLY A 220 7.80 6.88 2.76
CA GLY A 220 8.80 7.13 3.79
C GLY A 220 10.05 7.75 3.15
N PHE A 221 10.83 8.52 3.92
CA PHE A 221 12.10 9.14 3.50
C PHE A 221 13.15 8.16 2.90
N GLY A 222 12.84 6.86 2.77
CA GLY A 222 13.66 5.83 2.14
C GLY A 222 13.25 5.38 0.72
N SER A 223 12.20 5.91 0.10
CA SER A 223 11.86 5.52 -1.29
C SER A 223 12.42 6.51 -2.31
N ARG A 224 13.68 6.33 -2.71
CA ARG A 224 14.29 7.11 -3.81
C ARG A 224 13.92 6.61 -5.21
N ASN A 225 13.02 5.65 -5.37
CA ASN A 225 12.80 5.00 -6.68
C ASN A 225 11.32 4.90 -7.14
N SER A 226 10.39 5.72 -6.65
CA SER A 226 9.05 5.77 -7.26
C SER A 226 8.97 6.84 -8.34
N SER A 227 9.39 6.47 -9.55
CA SER A 227 9.11 7.25 -10.77
C SER A 227 7.60 7.37 -10.99
N ILE A 228 7.20 8.53 -11.48
CA ILE A 228 5.84 8.93 -11.88
C ILE A 228 5.41 8.06 -13.08
N ALA A 229 5.01 6.81 -12.85
CA ALA A 229 4.32 5.98 -13.83
C ALA A 229 3.79 4.70 -13.17
N SER A 230 2.54 4.71 -12.72
CA SER A 230 1.74 3.49 -12.66
C SER A 230 0.25 3.86 -12.71
N GLN A 231 -0.16 4.26 -13.91
CA GLN A 231 -1.53 4.01 -14.35
C GLN A 231 -1.67 2.48 -14.55
N PHE A 232 -2.88 1.97 -14.28
CA PHE A 232 -3.32 0.59 -14.45
C PHE A 232 -2.94 -0.40 -13.34
N PHE A 233 -3.93 -0.64 -12.46
CA PHE A 233 -4.08 -1.91 -11.77
C PHE A 233 -4.40 -2.99 -12.80
N MET A 234 -3.50 -3.96 -12.93
CA MET A 234 -3.85 -5.36 -13.19
C MET A 234 -3.13 -6.17 -12.11
N ASP A 235 -3.92 -6.92 -11.35
CA ASP A 235 -3.45 -7.89 -10.36
C ASP A 235 -2.65 -8.99 -11.09
N MET A 236 -1.34 -9.00 -10.85
CA MET A 236 -0.37 -9.92 -11.44
C MET A 236 0.07 -11.01 -10.44
N SER A 237 -0.79 -11.36 -9.48
CA SER A 237 -0.52 -12.40 -8.47
C SER A 237 -0.24 -13.80 -9.04
N TRP A 238 -0.57 -14.06 -10.30
CA TRP A 238 -0.24 -15.31 -10.99
C TRP A 238 1.21 -15.40 -11.50
N LEU A 239 1.92 -14.26 -11.67
CA LEU A 239 3.33 -14.28 -12.08
C LEU A 239 4.29 -14.58 -10.92
N THR A 240 3.85 -14.37 -9.68
CA THR A 240 4.62 -14.73 -8.48
C THR A 240 4.68 -16.23 -8.19
N LEU A 241 3.94 -17.06 -8.92
CA LEU A 241 3.96 -18.53 -8.77
C LEU A 241 4.69 -19.25 -9.92
N THR A 242 5.31 -18.52 -10.85
CA THR A 242 6.01 -19.11 -12.01
C THR A 242 7.42 -18.56 -12.25
N LEU A 243 7.97 -17.76 -11.33
CA LEU A 243 9.39 -17.39 -11.36
C LEU A 243 10.22 -18.43 -10.61
N PRO A 244 11.28 -19.02 -11.21
CA PRO A 244 12.24 -19.82 -10.45
C PRO A 244 12.89 -18.94 -9.39
N GLU A 245 13.11 -19.49 -8.19
CA GLU A 245 13.93 -18.85 -7.16
C GLU A 245 15.21 -18.29 -7.78
N GLN A 246 15.49 -17.03 -7.48
CA GLN A 246 16.74 -16.37 -7.83
C GLN A 246 17.90 -17.30 -7.43
N PRO A 247 18.80 -17.70 -8.35
CA PRO A 247 19.84 -18.66 -8.02
C PRO A 247 20.73 -18.06 -6.93
N GLU A 248 20.76 -18.71 -5.78
CA GLU A 248 21.78 -18.43 -4.77
C GLU A 248 23.14 -18.64 -5.42
N ALA A 249 24.06 -17.68 -5.23
CA ALA A 249 25.39 -17.79 -5.80
C ALA A 249 26.02 -19.11 -5.32
N PRO A 250 26.65 -19.91 -6.20
CA PRO A 250 27.30 -21.14 -5.77
C PRO A 250 28.35 -20.82 -4.69
N PRO A 251 28.55 -21.72 -3.71
CA PRO A 251 29.50 -21.51 -2.63
C PRO A 251 30.91 -21.24 -3.18
N ASN A 252 31.67 -20.44 -2.44
CA ASN A 252 33.05 -20.12 -2.80
C ASN A 252 33.87 -21.41 -2.88
N TYR A 253 34.66 -21.59 -3.95
CA TYR A 253 35.43 -22.82 -4.18
C TYR A 253 36.44 -23.12 -3.05
N ALA A 254 36.82 -22.11 -2.27
CA ALA A 254 37.67 -22.25 -1.09
C ALA A 254 37.02 -23.07 0.03
N ASP A 255 35.69 -23.19 0.07
CA ASP A 255 34.97 -23.93 1.11
C ASP A 255 34.84 -25.44 0.79
N VAL A 256 35.30 -25.89 -0.38
CA VAL A 256 35.11 -27.28 -0.87
C VAL A 256 36.41 -28.07 -0.94
N VAL A 257 37.56 -27.45 -0.68
CA VAL A 257 38.88 -28.12 -0.71
C VAL A 257 39.58 -27.91 0.62
N SER A 258 39.72 -28.97 1.42
CA SER A 258 40.53 -28.91 2.63
C SER A 258 42.02 -28.68 2.29
N GLU A 259 42.74 -27.95 3.15
CA GLU A 259 44.17 -27.63 2.97
C GLU A 259 45.06 -28.89 2.72
N GLU A 260 44.57 -30.05 3.13
CA GLU A 260 45.19 -31.37 2.99
C GLU A 260 45.16 -31.94 1.55
N GLU A 261 44.20 -31.51 0.72
CA GLU A 261 44.06 -31.94 -0.68
C GLU A 261 44.92 -31.07 -1.62
N PHE A 262 45.09 -29.79 -1.28
CA PHE A 262 45.93 -28.82 -1.98
C PHE A 262 47.42 -29.20 -1.95
N SER A 263 47.88 -29.75 -0.82
CA SER A 263 49.28 -30.13 -0.60
C SER A 263 49.71 -31.37 -1.40
N ARG A 264 48.77 -32.17 -1.94
CA ARG A 264 49.07 -33.40 -2.70
C ARG A 264 49.43 -33.18 -4.17
N HIS A 265 49.20 -31.98 -4.73
CA HIS A 265 49.25 -31.76 -6.18
C HIS A 265 50.33 -30.76 -6.65
N VAL A 266 51.30 -30.41 -5.82
CA VAL A 266 52.39 -29.51 -6.21
C VAL A 266 53.67 -30.31 -6.50
N PRO A 267 54.09 -30.48 -7.77
CA PRO A 267 55.39 -31.06 -8.07
C PRO A 267 56.50 -30.03 -7.79
N PRO A 268 57.66 -30.42 -7.22
CA PRO A 268 58.70 -29.49 -6.86
C PRO A 268 59.49 -29.08 -8.10
N TYR A 269 59.51 -27.77 -8.42
CA TYR A 269 60.42 -27.21 -9.41
C TYR A 269 61.60 -26.49 -8.73
N PRO A 270 62.82 -26.55 -9.31
CA PRO A 270 64.03 -26.08 -8.65
C PRO A 270 64.16 -24.55 -8.72
N GLN A 271 64.65 -23.93 -7.66
CA GLN A 271 64.99 -22.50 -7.63
C GLN A 271 66.33 -22.23 -8.33
N PRO A 272 66.42 -21.22 -9.22
CA PRO A 272 67.69 -20.63 -9.63
C PRO A 272 68.06 -19.39 -8.76
N PRO A 273 69.36 -19.07 -8.68
CA PRO A 273 69.94 -18.21 -7.64
C PRO A 273 69.93 -16.72 -7.98
N ASN A 274 70.06 -15.90 -6.93
CA ASN A 274 70.17 -14.43 -6.93
C ASN A 274 71.14 -13.88 -7.99
N CYS A 275 70.68 -12.90 -8.76
CA CYS A 275 71.52 -11.89 -9.41
C CYS A 275 70.85 -10.52 -9.29
N GLU A 276 71.59 -9.56 -8.75
CA GLU A 276 71.26 -8.15 -8.65
C GLU A 276 71.37 -7.46 -10.01
N GLY A 277 70.42 -6.57 -10.34
CA GLY A 277 70.49 -5.71 -11.53
C GLY A 277 69.18 -5.69 -12.34
N GLU A 278 68.65 -4.48 -12.53
CA GLU A 278 67.52 -4.03 -13.38
C GLU A 278 66.67 -5.06 -14.16
N SER A 279 65.35 -4.91 -13.97
CA SER A 279 64.25 -5.38 -14.82
C SER A 279 64.35 -6.81 -15.35
N CYS A 280 63.82 -7.74 -14.56
CA CYS A 280 63.29 -9.00 -15.08
C CYS A 280 61.86 -9.20 -14.56
N CYS A 281 60.87 -8.96 -15.42
CA CYS A 281 59.52 -9.50 -15.24
C CYS A 281 59.59 -11.03 -15.34
N PRO A 282 59.17 -11.80 -14.32
CA PRO A 282 58.84 -13.19 -14.53
C PRO A 282 57.41 -13.22 -15.07
N MET A 283 57.24 -13.87 -16.21
CA MET A 283 55.99 -14.10 -16.94
C MET A 283 54.97 -14.98 -16.16
N PHE A 284 54.92 -14.84 -14.83
CA PHE A 284 54.16 -15.66 -13.90
C PHE A 284 53.08 -14.87 -13.14
N ALA A 285 53.13 -13.53 -13.13
CA ALA A 285 52.06 -12.73 -12.52
C ALA A 285 50.76 -12.72 -13.35
N CYS A 286 50.88 -12.85 -14.68
CA CYS A 286 49.73 -12.75 -15.60
C CYS A 286 48.75 -13.94 -15.50
N ILE A 287 49.15 -15.05 -14.86
CA ILE A 287 48.31 -16.26 -14.73
C ILE A 287 47.62 -16.31 -13.35
N GLN A 288 48.07 -15.53 -12.36
CA GLN A 288 47.43 -15.49 -11.03
C GLN A 288 46.23 -14.54 -10.95
N GLU A 289 46.22 -13.43 -11.68
CA GLU A 289 45.19 -12.39 -11.53
C GLU A 289 43.82 -12.76 -12.12
N PHE A 290 43.75 -13.72 -13.06
CA PHE A 290 42.48 -14.13 -13.67
C PHE A 290 41.80 -15.32 -12.99
N ARG A 291 42.48 -16.03 -12.07
CA ARG A 291 41.90 -17.22 -11.43
C ARG A 291 40.85 -16.91 -10.36
N PHE A 292 40.79 -15.66 -9.91
CA PHE A 292 39.87 -15.20 -8.86
C PHE A 292 38.83 -14.20 -9.35
N GLN A 293 38.75 -13.96 -10.66
CA GLN A 293 37.71 -13.10 -11.22
C GLN A 293 36.55 -13.97 -11.73
N PRO A 294 35.29 -13.63 -11.44
CA PRO A 294 34.16 -14.27 -12.09
C PRO A 294 34.29 -14.05 -13.61
N PRO A 295 33.85 -15.02 -14.44
CA PRO A 295 33.86 -14.84 -15.88
C PRO A 295 33.07 -13.57 -16.24
N PRO A 296 33.47 -12.85 -17.32
CA PRO A 296 32.76 -11.65 -17.72
C PRO A 296 31.28 -11.96 -17.96
N LEU A 297 30.43 -11.03 -17.55
CA LEU A 297 28.99 -11.12 -17.75
C LEU A 297 28.68 -11.36 -19.23
N TYR A 298 27.78 -12.30 -19.48
CA TYR A 298 27.34 -12.65 -20.83
C TYR A 298 26.73 -11.39 -21.48
N SER A 299 27.36 -10.91 -22.54
CA SER A 299 26.78 -9.89 -23.41
C SER A 299 25.79 -10.58 -24.34
N GLU A 300 24.52 -10.16 -24.32
CA GLU A 300 23.52 -10.62 -25.30
C GLU A 300 23.77 -10.07 -26.71
N VAL A 301 24.70 -9.14 -26.86
CA VAL A 301 25.09 -8.57 -28.16
C VAL A 301 26.28 -9.36 -28.72
N ASP A 302 26.04 -10.03 -29.85
CA ASP A 302 27.07 -10.68 -30.65
C ASP A 302 28.05 -9.63 -31.18
N PRO A 303 29.37 -9.75 -30.92
CA PRO A 303 30.37 -8.84 -31.46
C PRO A 303 30.50 -8.89 -32.99
N HIS A 304 29.84 -9.81 -33.69
CA HIS A 304 29.81 -9.89 -35.16
C HIS A 304 28.39 -10.05 -35.72
N PRO A 305 27.53 -9.01 -35.68
CA PRO A 305 26.20 -9.09 -36.25
C PRO A 305 26.26 -9.23 -37.78
N SER A 306 25.48 -10.15 -38.34
CA SER A 306 25.28 -10.26 -39.79
C SER A 306 24.37 -9.14 -40.30
N ASP A 307 24.83 -8.37 -41.29
CA ASP A 307 24.06 -7.29 -41.93
C ASP A 307 22.76 -7.84 -42.54
N VAL A 308 21.63 -7.50 -41.91
CA VAL A 308 20.29 -7.67 -42.50
C VAL A 308 19.63 -6.30 -42.51
N GLU A 309 19.44 -5.76 -43.71
CA GLU A 309 18.59 -4.58 -43.94
C GLU A 309 17.14 -4.89 -43.54
N GLU A 310 16.61 -4.22 -42.51
CA GLU A 310 15.17 -4.13 -42.30
C GLU A 310 14.72 -2.67 -42.12
N THR A 311 14.18 -2.15 -43.23
CA THR A 311 12.96 -1.33 -43.37
C THR A 311 12.56 -0.37 -42.25
N GLN A 312 12.64 0.93 -42.58
CA GLN A 312 12.02 2.05 -41.86
C GLN A 312 10.49 1.92 -41.72
N PRO A 313 9.90 2.24 -40.56
CA PRO A 313 8.47 2.50 -40.44
C PRO A 313 8.13 3.92 -40.91
N VAL A 314 7.18 4.00 -41.85
CA VAL A 314 6.59 5.24 -42.35
C VAL A 314 5.58 5.77 -41.31
N SER A 315 5.74 7.04 -40.93
CA SER A 315 4.83 7.79 -40.08
C SER A 315 3.60 8.28 -40.87
N PHE A 316 2.42 8.20 -40.25
CA PHE A 316 1.24 8.96 -40.67
C PHE A 316 0.83 9.91 -39.56
N ILE A 317 0.71 11.18 -39.94
CA ILE A 317 0.17 12.29 -39.14
C ILE A 317 -1.36 12.27 -39.30
N LEU A 318 -2.08 12.40 -38.19
CA LEU A 318 -3.39 13.05 -38.10
C LEU A 318 -3.42 13.89 -36.81
#